data_AF-A0A970IRY5-F1
#
_entry.id   AF-A0A970IRY5-F1
#
_cell.length_a   1.000
_cell.length_b   1.000
_cell.length_c   1.000
_cell.angle_alpha   90.00
_cell.angle_beta   90.00
_cell.angle_gamma   90.00
#
_symmetry.space_group_name_H-M   'P 1'
#
loop_
_entity.id
_entity.type
_entity.pdbx_description
1 polymer ?
#
loop_
_entity_poly.entity_id
_entity_poly.type
_entity_poly.pdbx_seq_one_letter_code
_entity_poly.pdbx_strand_id
1 'polypeptide(L)'
;MSELINNGTLRRQQLETLIRRLHDGAPFEEVKADFERDFGSVAVTEIADLEQALIRDGMPVSEVQRLCDVHSAVFRGSIEEIHRPADPTLIPGHPIHTLRRENEALEALIANRVRPHLEDYVGSRSQSALMALREDLTVLARIDLHYSKKENLFFPFLEQYGITAPPQVMWGVDDEIREALRDIRSSLDSLEDRRQVLREKLEILLTRIDEMEFKEENILFPMMMETLKPADWEVVASGIGEIGFFLVDGVPDWQP
;
A
#
# COMPACT_ATOMS: atom_id res chain seq x y z
N MET A 1 14.68 -42.92 3.06
CA MET A 1 13.55 -42.18 3.68
C MET A 1 13.76 -41.82 5.15
N SER A 2 14.71 -42.42 5.89
CA SER A 2 14.93 -42.09 7.31
C SER A 2 15.84 -40.87 7.55
N GLU A 3 16.75 -40.53 6.63
CA GLU A 3 17.75 -39.46 6.87
C GLU A 3 17.17 -38.04 6.69
N LEU A 4 16.24 -37.84 5.76
CA LEU A 4 15.59 -36.54 5.52
C LEU A 4 14.63 -36.14 6.65
N ILE A 5 13.95 -37.11 7.26
CA ILE A 5 13.04 -36.90 8.40
C ILE A 5 13.82 -36.58 9.68
N ASN A 6 15.00 -37.21 9.84
CA ASN A 6 15.86 -37.00 11.00
C ASN A 6 16.48 -35.59 11.02
N ASN A 7 16.79 -35.05 9.83
CA ASN A 7 17.42 -33.73 9.69
C ASN A 7 16.48 -32.58 10.11
N GLY A 8 15.21 -32.62 9.68
CA GLY A 8 14.21 -31.61 10.08
C GLY A 8 13.83 -31.65 11.57
N THR A 9 13.83 -32.84 12.17
CA THR A 9 13.53 -32.99 13.61
C THR A 9 14.68 -32.47 14.48
N LEU A 10 15.92 -32.78 14.08
CA LEU A 10 17.12 -32.29 14.76
C LEU A 10 17.24 -30.77 14.67
N ARG A 11 16.99 -30.22 13.47
CA ARG A 11 16.99 -28.78 13.21
C ARG A 11 15.99 -28.03 14.10
N ARG A 12 14.78 -28.57 14.24
CA ARG A 12 13.74 -28.01 15.13
C ARG A 12 14.17 -28.01 16.60
N GLN A 13 14.75 -29.10 17.10
CA GLN A 13 15.22 -29.20 18.48
C GLN A 13 16.36 -28.22 18.79
N GLN A 14 17.24 -27.97 17.81
CA GLN A 14 18.31 -27.01 17.95
C GLN A 14 17.77 -25.56 17.96
N LEU A 15 16.77 -25.22 17.14
CA LEU A 15 16.09 -23.91 17.19
C LEU A 15 15.39 -23.67 18.53
N GLU A 16 14.69 -24.70 19.03
CA GLU A 16 14.05 -24.64 20.35
C GLU A 16 15.08 -24.36 21.45
N THR A 17 16.24 -25.01 21.39
CA THR A 17 17.32 -24.84 22.36
C THR A 17 17.87 -23.41 22.35
N LEU A 18 18.04 -22.81 21.17
CA LEU A 18 18.51 -21.42 21.05
C LEU A 18 17.50 -20.42 21.62
N ILE A 19 16.21 -20.61 21.32
CA ILE A 19 15.13 -19.75 21.82
C ILE A 19 15.03 -19.84 23.35
N ARG A 20 15.13 -21.05 23.91
CA ARG A 20 15.16 -21.26 25.37
C ARG A 20 16.39 -20.62 26.03
N ARG A 21 17.58 -20.77 25.46
CA ARG A 21 18.81 -20.13 25.99
C ARG A 21 18.67 -18.61 26.08
N LEU A 22 18.09 -17.99 25.06
CA LEU A 22 17.88 -16.55 25.03
C LEU A 22 16.87 -16.10 26.09
N HIS A 23 15.83 -16.89 26.33
CA HIS A 23 14.86 -16.68 27.39
C HIS A 23 15.45 -16.83 28.80
N ASP A 24 16.32 -17.83 28.97
CA ASP A 24 17.01 -18.12 30.23
C ASP A 24 18.10 -17.09 30.57
N GLY A 25 18.24 -16.04 29.75
CA GLY A 25 19.10 -14.88 30.02
C GLY A 25 20.50 -14.96 29.40
N ALA A 26 20.73 -15.85 28.43
CA ALA A 26 21.99 -15.89 27.70
C ALA A 26 22.24 -14.56 26.95
N PRO A 27 23.51 -14.14 26.78
CA PRO A 27 23.84 -12.92 26.04
C PRO A 27 23.32 -12.98 24.61
N PHE A 28 22.58 -11.95 24.18
CA PHE A 28 22.00 -11.86 22.84
C PHE A 28 23.01 -12.10 21.71
N GLU A 29 24.21 -11.50 21.82
CA GLU A 29 25.26 -11.63 20.80
C GLU A 29 25.81 -13.06 20.68
N GLU A 30 25.82 -13.83 21.76
CA GLU A 30 26.27 -15.23 21.76
C GLU A 30 25.25 -16.12 21.06
N VAL A 31 23.96 -15.94 21.37
CA VAL A 31 22.86 -16.68 20.74
C VAL A 31 22.77 -16.35 19.25
N LYS A 32 22.96 -15.07 18.88
CA LYS A 32 22.99 -14.64 17.49
C LYS A 32 24.13 -15.28 16.70
N ALA A 33 25.34 -15.33 17.27
CA ALA A 33 26.49 -15.96 16.61
C ALA A 33 26.31 -17.47 16.44
N ASP A 34 25.77 -18.16 17.45
CA ASP A 34 25.42 -19.59 17.35
C ASP A 34 24.35 -19.83 16.28
N PHE A 35 23.37 -18.93 16.19
CA PHE A 35 22.31 -18.99 15.20
C PHE A 35 22.82 -18.85 13.76
N GLU A 36 23.62 -17.81 13.47
CA GLU A 36 24.19 -17.58 12.13
C GLU A 36 25.12 -18.73 11.71
N ARG A 37 25.84 -19.34 12.66
CA ARG A 37 26.72 -20.50 12.43
C ARG A 37 25.93 -21.77 12.09
N ASP A 38 24.88 -22.06 12.84
CA ASP A 38 24.23 -23.39 12.83
C ASP A 38 23.04 -23.43 11.86
N PHE A 39 22.41 -22.29 11.56
CA PHE A 39 21.18 -22.24 10.77
C PHE A 39 21.31 -21.43 9.49
N GLY A 40 22.16 -20.40 9.45
CA GLY A 40 22.27 -19.45 8.34
C GLY A 40 20.97 -18.65 8.17
N SER A 41 19.94 -19.31 7.66
CA SER A 41 18.59 -18.78 7.50
C SER A 41 17.49 -19.69 8.06
N VAL A 42 16.35 -19.09 8.45
CA VAL A 42 15.17 -19.81 8.94
C VAL A 42 13.91 -19.25 8.29
N ALA A 43 13.04 -20.13 7.81
CA ALA A 43 11.76 -19.75 7.22
C ALA A 43 10.76 -19.32 8.29
N VAL A 44 9.89 -18.36 7.98
CA VAL A 44 8.82 -17.89 8.89
C VAL A 44 7.88 -19.01 9.28
N THR A 45 7.61 -19.95 8.37
CA THR A 45 6.80 -21.15 8.64
C THR A 45 7.46 -22.10 9.65
N GLU A 46 8.79 -22.22 9.63
CA GLU A 46 9.54 -23.03 10.59
C GLU A 46 9.45 -22.44 12.00
N ILE A 47 9.43 -21.10 12.12
CA ILE A 47 9.23 -20.39 13.40
C ILE A 47 7.79 -20.58 13.89
N ALA A 48 6.79 -20.40 13.02
CA ALA A 48 5.38 -20.57 13.37
C ALA A 48 5.07 -22.02 13.82
N ASP A 49 5.63 -23.02 13.13
CA ASP A 49 5.48 -24.43 13.50
C ASP A 49 6.13 -24.75 14.85
N LEU A 50 7.26 -24.11 15.15
CA LEU A 50 7.95 -24.26 16.44
C LEU A 50 7.15 -23.62 17.57
N GLU A 51 6.59 -22.43 17.37
CA GLU A 51 5.72 -21.77 18.34
C GLU A 51 4.47 -22.61 18.66
N GLN A 52 3.84 -23.18 17.63
CA GLN A 52 2.71 -24.09 17.80
C GLN A 52 3.09 -25.39 18.52
N ALA A 53 4.30 -25.89 18.32
CA ALA A 53 4.81 -27.05 19.06
C ALA A 53 5.04 -26.71 20.55
N LEU A 54 5.63 -25.55 20.85
CA LEU A 54 5.87 -25.10 22.23
C LEU A 54 4.57 -24.93 23.02
N ILE A 55 3.54 -24.35 22.40
CA ILE A 55 2.20 -24.23 23.02
C ILE A 55 1.63 -25.62 23.31
N ARG A 56 1.75 -26.55 22.35
CA ARG A 56 1.27 -27.94 22.49
C ARG A 56 2.00 -28.70 23.59
N ASP A 57 3.28 -28.43 23.78
CA ASP A 57 4.13 -29.04 24.81
C ASP A 57 3.94 -28.37 26.19
N GLY A 58 2.96 -27.47 26.32
CA GLY A 58 2.49 -26.92 27.59
C GLY A 58 3.02 -25.53 27.93
N MET A 59 3.73 -24.86 27.01
CA MET A 59 4.17 -23.49 27.21
C MET A 59 2.97 -22.52 27.17
N PRO A 60 2.83 -21.60 28.15
CA PRO A 60 1.78 -20.59 28.10
C PRO A 60 1.91 -19.69 26.87
N VAL A 61 0.78 -19.34 26.23
CA VAL A 61 0.76 -18.44 25.06
C VAL A 61 1.44 -17.09 25.35
N SER A 62 1.29 -16.56 26.57
CA SER A 62 1.95 -15.33 26.99
C SER A 62 3.47 -15.44 27.07
N GLU A 63 3.99 -16.65 27.29
CA GLU A 63 5.43 -16.92 27.23
C GLU A 63 5.92 -17.00 25.79
N VAL A 64 5.17 -17.68 24.91
CA VAL A 64 5.48 -17.73 23.47
C VAL A 64 5.45 -16.33 22.84
N GLN A 65 4.53 -15.47 23.26
CA GLN A 65 4.49 -14.06 22.84
C GLN A 65 5.72 -13.27 23.31
N ARG A 66 6.17 -13.47 24.56
CA ARG A 66 7.42 -12.83 25.06
C ARG A 66 8.64 -13.32 24.31
N LEU A 67 8.67 -14.60 23.95
CA LEU A 67 9.71 -15.17 23.13
C LEU A 67 9.72 -14.45 21.75
N CYS A 68 8.57 -14.29 21.09
CA CYS A 68 8.42 -13.65 19.77
C CYS A 68 9.12 -12.28 19.65
N ASP A 69 9.00 -11.42 20.67
CA ASP A 69 9.66 -10.11 20.70
C ASP A 69 11.19 -10.21 20.69
N VAL A 70 11.72 -11.21 21.39
CA VAL A 70 13.16 -11.43 21.59
C VAL A 70 13.78 -12.10 20.37
N HIS A 71 13.09 -13.06 19.73
CA HIS A 71 13.61 -13.64 18.49
C HIS A 71 13.47 -12.73 17.27
N SER A 72 12.45 -11.87 17.21
CA SER A 72 12.34 -10.87 16.14
C SER A 72 13.58 -9.97 16.06
N ALA A 73 14.26 -9.73 17.18
CA ALA A 73 15.53 -9.00 17.22
C ALA A 73 16.72 -9.82 16.69
N VAL A 74 16.73 -11.15 16.90
CA VAL A 74 17.78 -12.06 16.39
C VAL A 74 17.60 -12.35 14.90
N PHE A 75 16.37 -12.59 14.46
CA PHE A 75 16.05 -13.07 13.11
C PHE A 75 15.94 -11.95 12.06
N ARG A 76 15.89 -10.68 12.47
CA ARG A 76 15.83 -9.51 11.54
C ARG A 76 16.96 -9.45 10.50
N GLY A 77 18.07 -10.17 10.71
CA GLY A 77 19.21 -10.19 9.78
C GLY A 77 19.40 -11.49 8.99
N SER A 78 18.70 -12.57 9.32
CA SER A 78 18.96 -13.91 8.76
C SER A 78 17.68 -14.68 8.39
N ILE A 79 16.50 -14.04 8.39
CA ILE A 79 15.36 -14.61 7.67
C ILE A 79 15.65 -14.43 6.18
N GLU A 80 16.07 -15.50 5.51
CA GLU A 80 16.01 -15.55 4.05
C GLU A 80 14.52 -15.46 3.65
N GLU A 81 14.17 -14.35 3.01
CA GLU A 81 12.91 -14.12 2.29
C GLU A 81 12.78 -15.05 1.08
N ILE A 82 12.81 -16.36 1.29
CA ILE A 82 12.53 -17.34 0.25
C ILE A 82 11.10 -17.83 0.53
N HIS A 83 10.14 -17.23 -0.18
CA HIS A 83 8.68 -17.43 -0.15
C HIS A 83 7.85 -16.61 0.85
N ARG A 84 8.15 -15.31 1.01
CA ARG A 84 7.03 -14.34 1.05
C ARG A 84 6.65 -14.06 -0.41
N PRO A 85 5.36 -13.97 -0.78
CA PRO A 85 5.04 -13.27 -2.02
C PRO A 85 5.72 -11.90 -1.92
N ALA A 86 6.44 -11.49 -2.97
CA ALA A 86 6.97 -10.14 -3.05
C ALA A 86 5.84 -9.18 -2.61
N ASP A 87 6.17 -8.17 -1.80
CA ASP A 87 5.19 -7.17 -1.36
C ASP A 87 4.27 -6.83 -2.56
N PRO A 88 2.96 -7.16 -2.52
CA PRO A 88 2.09 -7.00 -3.69
C PRO A 88 1.97 -5.54 -4.16
N THR A 89 2.40 -4.60 -3.32
CA THR A 89 2.55 -3.20 -3.71
C THR A 89 3.73 -2.93 -4.64
N LEU A 90 4.66 -3.89 -4.77
CA LEU A 90 5.85 -3.86 -5.62
C LEU A 90 5.76 -4.81 -6.83
N ILE A 91 4.69 -5.60 -6.96
CA ILE A 91 4.51 -6.54 -8.07
C ILE A 91 3.86 -5.81 -9.26
N PRO A 92 4.56 -5.65 -10.40
CA PRO A 92 3.95 -5.06 -11.59
C PRO A 92 2.69 -5.82 -12.02
N GLY A 93 1.65 -5.05 -12.34
CA GLY A 93 0.33 -5.58 -12.72
C GLY A 93 -0.60 -5.81 -11.54
N HIS A 94 -0.09 -6.05 -10.32
CA HIS A 94 -0.95 -6.21 -9.15
C HIS A 94 -1.84 -4.96 -8.97
N PRO A 95 -3.15 -5.11 -8.65
CA PRO A 95 -4.06 -3.97 -8.60
C PRO A 95 -3.64 -2.85 -7.64
N ILE A 96 -3.13 -3.19 -6.44
CA ILE A 96 -2.60 -2.15 -5.52
C ILE A 96 -1.37 -1.46 -6.08
N HIS A 97 -0.42 -2.18 -6.67
CA HIS A 97 0.75 -1.56 -7.28
C HIS A 97 0.33 -0.55 -8.37
N THR A 98 -0.70 -0.88 -9.14
CA THR A 98 -1.28 0.05 -10.12
C THR A 98 -1.83 1.31 -9.45
N LEU A 99 -2.67 1.18 -8.41
CA LEU A 99 -3.23 2.35 -7.71
C LEU A 99 -2.13 3.23 -7.09
N ARG A 100 -1.08 2.65 -6.50
CA ARG A 100 0.07 3.40 -5.96
C ARG A 100 0.79 4.19 -7.05
N ARG A 101 1.05 3.58 -8.20
CA ARG A 101 1.67 4.27 -9.34
C ARG A 101 0.80 5.41 -9.89
N GLU A 102 -0.52 5.26 -9.83
CA GLU A 102 -1.43 6.34 -10.21
C GLU A 102 -1.37 7.50 -9.22
N ASN A 103 -1.24 7.22 -7.92
CA ASN A 103 -1.02 8.24 -6.87
C ASN A 103 0.32 8.96 -7.04
N GLU A 104 1.41 8.24 -7.27
CA GLU A 104 2.72 8.84 -7.58
C GLU A 104 2.66 9.76 -8.82
N ALA A 105 1.92 9.33 -9.85
CA ALA A 105 1.74 10.13 -11.06
C ALA A 105 0.84 11.37 -10.83
N LEU A 106 -0.15 11.25 -9.93
CA LEU A 106 -0.99 12.36 -9.48
C LEU A 106 -0.18 13.43 -8.74
N GLU A 107 0.61 13.01 -7.77
CA GLU A 107 1.51 13.89 -7.01
C GLU A 107 2.45 14.62 -7.98
N ALA A 108 3.05 13.89 -8.92
CA ALA A 108 3.92 14.46 -9.93
C ALA A 108 3.21 15.46 -10.86
N LEU A 109 1.96 15.19 -11.28
CA LEU A 109 1.15 16.12 -12.09
C LEU A 109 0.89 17.42 -11.32
N ILE A 110 0.50 17.31 -10.04
CA ILE A 110 0.16 18.45 -9.20
C ILE A 110 1.40 19.31 -8.95
N ALA A 111 2.49 18.69 -8.51
CA ALA A 111 3.73 19.38 -8.13
C ALA A 111 4.45 20.01 -9.32
N ASN A 112 4.51 19.30 -10.46
CA ASN A 112 5.36 19.73 -11.58
C ASN A 112 4.60 20.53 -12.65
N ARG A 113 3.26 20.51 -12.65
CA ARG A 113 2.46 21.19 -13.68
C ARG A 113 1.39 22.09 -13.10
N VAL A 114 0.43 21.53 -12.34
CA VAL A 114 -0.75 22.28 -11.88
C VAL A 114 -0.36 23.47 -11.00
N ARG A 115 0.44 23.24 -9.95
CA ARG A 115 0.88 24.31 -9.04
C ARG A 115 1.76 25.35 -9.76
N PRO A 116 2.80 24.97 -10.53
CA PRO A 116 3.59 25.94 -11.29
C PRO A 116 2.79 26.81 -12.27
N HIS A 117 1.89 26.21 -13.06
CA HIS A 117 1.08 26.98 -14.01
C HIS A 117 0.05 27.87 -13.33
N LEU A 118 -0.48 27.46 -12.17
CA LEU A 118 -1.32 28.32 -11.33
C LEU A 118 -0.55 29.53 -10.84
N GLU A 119 0.63 29.34 -10.26
CA GLU A 119 1.44 30.44 -9.71
C GLU A 119 1.90 31.42 -10.81
N ASP A 120 2.33 30.90 -11.97
CA ASP A 120 2.66 31.74 -13.12
C ASP A 120 1.43 32.56 -13.56
N TYR A 121 0.28 31.91 -13.76
CA TYR A 121 -0.92 32.61 -14.17
C TYR A 121 -1.35 33.70 -13.17
N VAL A 122 -1.31 33.41 -11.87
CA VAL A 122 -1.64 34.37 -10.81
C VAL A 122 -0.69 35.57 -10.83
N GLY A 123 0.62 35.32 -10.94
CA GLY A 123 1.68 36.33 -10.89
C GLY A 123 1.84 37.16 -12.15
N SER A 124 1.70 36.55 -13.33
CA SER A 124 2.02 37.18 -14.62
C SER A 124 0.81 37.56 -15.47
N ARG A 125 -0.39 37.03 -15.19
CA ARG A 125 -1.57 37.10 -16.10
C ARG A 125 -1.30 36.51 -17.49
N SER A 126 -0.33 35.60 -17.60
CA SER A 126 0.02 35.02 -18.89
C SER A 126 -1.12 34.17 -19.45
N GLN A 127 -1.57 34.49 -20.66
CA GLN A 127 -2.58 33.70 -21.35
C GLN A 127 -2.08 32.29 -21.66
N SER A 128 -0.78 32.12 -21.93
CA SER A 128 -0.20 30.80 -22.14
C SER A 128 -0.20 29.97 -20.85
N ALA A 129 0.02 30.59 -19.69
CA ALA A 129 -0.07 29.92 -18.39
C ALA A 129 -1.51 29.47 -18.09
N LEU A 130 -2.51 30.31 -18.43
CA LEU A 130 -3.92 29.93 -18.30
C LEU A 130 -4.30 28.74 -19.20
N MET A 131 -3.79 28.72 -20.44
CA MET A 131 -4.01 27.60 -21.36
C MET A 131 -3.35 26.32 -20.84
N ALA A 132 -2.10 26.40 -20.37
CA ALA A 132 -1.40 25.26 -19.77
C ALA A 132 -2.13 24.71 -18.53
N LEU A 133 -2.57 25.61 -17.63
CA LEU A 133 -3.38 25.21 -16.46
C LEU A 133 -4.69 24.53 -16.88
N ARG A 134 -5.36 25.01 -17.93
CA ARG A 134 -6.59 24.38 -18.44
C ARG A 134 -6.34 22.97 -18.96
N GLU A 135 -5.23 22.75 -19.66
CA GLU A 135 -4.82 21.43 -20.11
C GLU A 135 -4.53 20.52 -18.91
N ASP A 136 -3.78 21.00 -17.92
CA ASP A 136 -3.48 20.24 -16.71
C ASP A 136 -4.74 19.83 -15.96
N LEU A 137 -5.70 20.74 -15.78
CA LEU A 137 -6.97 20.44 -15.11
C LEU A 137 -7.83 19.46 -15.92
N THR A 138 -7.69 19.44 -17.25
CA THR A 138 -8.35 18.45 -18.11
C THR A 138 -7.70 17.08 -17.95
N VAL A 139 -6.38 17.03 -17.80
CA VAL A 139 -5.65 15.81 -17.47
C VAL A 139 -6.02 15.32 -16.07
N LEU A 140 -6.01 16.20 -15.07
CA LEU A 140 -6.39 15.91 -13.68
C LEU A 140 -7.83 15.39 -13.57
N ALA A 141 -8.75 15.86 -14.41
CA ALA A 141 -10.13 15.38 -14.43
C ALA A 141 -10.26 13.89 -14.78
N ARG A 142 -9.20 13.26 -15.31
CA ARG A 142 -9.14 11.80 -15.50
C ARG A 142 -8.91 11.03 -14.21
N ILE A 143 -8.71 11.70 -13.06
CA ILE A 143 -8.67 11.07 -11.73
C ILE A 143 -9.93 10.26 -11.43
N ASP A 144 -11.03 10.57 -12.12
CA ASP A 144 -12.25 9.76 -12.13
C ASP A 144 -11.99 8.28 -12.48
N LEU A 145 -11.01 7.99 -13.34
CA LEU A 145 -10.59 6.61 -13.64
C LEU A 145 -9.96 5.93 -12.43
N HIS A 146 -9.20 6.65 -11.61
CA HIS A 146 -8.60 6.13 -10.38
C HIS A 146 -9.69 5.84 -9.34
N TYR A 147 -10.57 6.82 -9.08
CA TYR A 147 -11.66 6.69 -8.13
C TYR A 147 -12.68 5.62 -8.56
N SER A 148 -13.00 5.54 -9.85
CA SER A 148 -13.88 4.49 -10.37
C SER A 148 -13.35 3.08 -10.11
N LYS A 149 -12.02 2.87 -10.11
CA LYS A 149 -11.44 1.57 -9.78
C LYS A 149 -11.71 1.21 -8.32
N LYS A 150 -11.35 2.07 -7.37
CA LYS A 150 -11.59 1.79 -5.94
C LYS A 150 -13.08 1.62 -5.62
N GLU A 151 -13.94 2.44 -6.20
CA GLU A 151 -15.39 2.42 -5.98
C GLU A 151 -16.08 1.18 -6.54
N ASN A 152 -15.74 0.77 -7.77
CA ASN A 152 -16.48 -0.28 -8.47
C ASN A 152 -15.81 -1.66 -8.36
N LEU A 153 -14.50 -1.72 -8.09
CA LEU A 153 -13.77 -3.00 -8.02
C LEU A 153 -13.40 -3.38 -6.59
N PHE A 154 -13.05 -2.43 -5.72
CA PHE A 154 -12.50 -2.76 -4.40
C PHE A 154 -13.51 -2.62 -3.25
N PHE A 155 -14.26 -1.52 -3.22
CA PHE A 155 -15.24 -1.26 -2.17
C PHE A 155 -16.28 -2.38 -2.04
N PRO A 156 -16.81 -2.98 -3.12
CA PRO A 156 -17.76 -4.09 -3.00
C PRO A 156 -17.20 -5.29 -2.23
N PHE A 157 -15.90 -5.59 -2.35
CA PHE A 157 -15.27 -6.67 -1.58
C PHE A 157 -15.12 -6.29 -0.11
N LEU A 158 -14.68 -5.06 0.19
CA LEU A 158 -14.59 -4.57 1.57
C LEU A 158 -15.96 -4.65 2.27
N GLU A 159 -17.03 -4.27 1.58
CA GLU A 159 -18.40 -4.38 2.09
C GLU A 159 -18.83 -5.82 2.35
N GLN A 160 -18.49 -6.76 1.45
CA GLN A 160 -18.73 -8.20 1.66
C GLN A 160 -18.03 -8.74 2.91
N TYR A 161 -16.87 -8.18 3.26
CA TYR A 161 -16.14 -8.49 4.49
C TYR A 161 -16.57 -7.67 5.71
N GLY A 162 -17.66 -6.90 5.59
CA GLY A 162 -18.27 -6.15 6.70
C GLY A 162 -17.66 -4.76 6.94
N ILE A 163 -16.77 -4.30 6.06
CA ILE A 163 -16.15 -2.98 6.13
C ILE A 163 -16.91 -2.03 5.20
N THR A 164 -17.88 -1.31 5.75
CA THR A 164 -18.81 -0.47 4.96
C THR A 164 -18.60 1.03 5.16
N ALA A 165 -18.31 1.46 6.39
CA ALA A 165 -18.22 2.89 6.70
C ALA A 165 -17.02 3.61 6.04
N PRO A 166 -15.79 3.08 6.05
CA PRO A 166 -14.65 3.76 5.41
C PRO A 166 -14.83 3.92 3.88
N PRO A 167 -15.19 2.87 3.11
CA PRO A 167 -15.48 3.00 1.69
C PRO A 167 -16.55 4.06 1.36
N GLN A 168 -17.66 4.06 2.12
CA GLN A 168 -18.76 5.00 1.90
C GLN A 168 -18.33 6.46 2.13
N VAL A 169 -17.54 6.73 3.17
CA VAL A 169 -17.02 8.07 3.45
C VAL A 169 -16.02 8.50 2.37
N MET A 170 -15.14 7.61 1.93
CA MET A 170 -14.17 7.92 0.88
C MET A 170 -14.87 8.27 -0.43
N TRP A 171 -15.86 7.48 -0.85
CA TRP A 171 -16.66 7.76 -2.05
C TRP A 171 -17.29 9.16 -1.98
N GLY A 172 -17.91 9.53 -0.85
CA GLY A 172 -18.48 10.87 -0.69
C GLY A 172 -17.46 11.98 -0.92
N VAL A 173 -16.23 11.82 -0.44
CA VAL A 173 -15.14 12.77 -0.66
C VAL A 173 -14.67 12.76 -2.12
N ASP A 174 -14.65 11.61 -2.79
CA ASP A 174 -14.32 11.51 -4.22
C ASP A 174 -15.31 12.29 -5.08
N ASP A 175 -16.61 12.20 -4.76
CA ASP A 175 -17.66 12.97 -5.42
C ASP A 175 -17.50 14.47 -5.21
N GLU A 176 -17.15 14.90 -4.00
CA GLU A 176 -16.86 16.30 -3.71
C GLU A 176 -15.63 16.80 -4.51
N ILE A 177 -14.58 15.98 -4.65
CA ILE A 177 -13.40 16.31 -5.46
C ILE A 177 -13.78 16.43 -6.94
N ARG A 178 -14.56 15.49 -7.48
CA ARG A 178 -15.06 15.53 -8.86
C ARG A 178 -15.88 16.78 -9.14
N GLU A 179 -16.79 17.11 -8.23
CA GLU A 179 -17.66 18.29 -8.36
C GLU A 179 -16.83 19.58 -8.33
N ALA A 180 -15.95 19.75 -7.34
CA ALA A 180 -15.08 20.92 -7.23
C ALA A 180 -14.18 21.09 -8.47
N LEU A 181 -13.61 20.00 -8.99
CA LEU A 181 -12.79 20.03 -10.20
C LEU A 181 -13.61 20.41 -11.44
N ARG A 182 -14.82 19.88 -11.58
CA ARG A 182 -15.74 20.26 -12.68
C ARG A 182 -16.11 21.75 -12.61
N ASP A 183 -16.40 22.26 -11.42
CA ASP A 183 -16.77 23.64 -11.18
C ASP A 183 -15.62 24.61 -11.46
N ILE A 184 -14.40 24.27 -11.03
CA ILE A 184 -13.21 25.08 -11.31
C ILE A 184 -12.99 25.14 -12.83
N ARG A 185 -13.03 23.99 -13.52
CA ARG A 185 -12.81 23.92 -14.97
C ARG A 185 -13.83 24.72 -15.77
N SER A 186 -15.11 24.62 -15.41
CA SER A 186 -16.18 25.37 -16.08
C SER A 186 -16.12 26.87 -15.82
N SER A 187 -15.53 27.26 -14.68
CA SER A 187 -15.43 28.66 -14.25
C SER A 187 -14.17 29.37 -14.71
N LEU A 188 -13.19 28.68 -15.32
CA LEU A 188 -11.87 29.25 -15.68
C LEU A 188 -11.98 30.56 -16.47
N ASP A 189 -12.85 30.61 -17.49
CA ASP A 189 -13.05 31.80 -18.32
C ASP A 189 -13.72 32.95 -17.55
N SER A 190 -14.61 32.63 -16.61
CA SER A 190 -15.30 33.63 -15.77
C SER A 190 -14.47 34.14 -14.58
N LEU A 191 -13.35 33.47 -14.30
CA LEU A 191 -12.43 33.77 -13.20
C LEU A 191 -11.15 34.46 -13.68
N GLU A 192 -11.07 34.83 -14.97
CA GLU A 192 -9.85 35.41 -15.55
C GLU A 192 -9.39 36.68 -14.80
N ASP A 193 -10.35 37.54 -14.43
CA ASP A 193 -10.10 38.74 -13.63
C ASP A 193 -10.07 38.49 -12.10
N ARG A 194 -10.42 37.26 -11.67
CA ARG A 194 -10.52 36.83 -10.26
C ARG A 194 -9.50 35.75 -9.92
N ARG A 195 -8.26 35.89 -10.39
CA ARG A 195 -7.18 34.90 -10.21
C ARG A 195 -6.92 34.48 -8.77
N GLN A 196 -7.09 35.39 -7.81
CA GLN A 196 -6.93 35.04 -6.39
C GLN A 196 -8.03 34.09 -5.90
N VAL A 197 -9.27 34.28 -6.39
CA VAL A 197 -10.38 33.36 -6.09
C VAL A 197 -10.15 32.01 -6.77
N LEU A 198 -9.62 32.00 -8.00
CA LEU A 198 -9.23 30.75 -8.68
C LEU A 198 -8.17 30.00 -7.85
N ARG A 199 -7.13 30.71 -7.38
CA ARG A 199 -6.08 30.15 -6.54
C ARG A 199 -6.65 29.54 -5.27
N GLU A 200 -7.47 30.27 -4.53
CA GLU A 200 -8.08 29.77 -3.29
C GLU A 200 -8.91 28.51 -3.52
N LYS A 201 -9.75 28.49 -4.56
CA LYS A 201 -10.54 27.31 -4.92
C LYS A 201 -9.66 26.12 -5.29
N LEU A 202 -8.63 26.35 -6.11
CA LEU A 202 -7.76 25.28 -6.57
C LEU A 202 -6.91 24.73 -5.43
N GLU A 203 -6.39 25.58 -4.54
CA GLU A 203 -5.65 25.12 -3.35
C GLU A 203 -6.51 24.27 -2.41
N ILE A 204 -7.78 24.62 -2.22
CA ILE A 204 -8.73 23.80 -1.46
C ILE A 204 -8.93 22.43 -2.12
N LEU A 205 -9.11 22.40 -3.46
CA LEU A 205 -9.24 21.16 -4.21
C LEU A 205 -7.97 20.30 -4.09
N LEU A 206 -6.79 20.88 -4.31
CA LEU A 206 -5.51 20.16 -4.25
C LEU A 206 -5.28 19.59 -2.85
N THR A 207 -5.57 20.36 -1.79
CA THR A 207 -5.47 19.87 -0.41
C THR A 207 -6.36 18.65 -0.18
N ARG A 208 -7.58 18.65 -0.71
CA ARG A 208 -8.50 17.51 -0.59
C ARG A 208 -8.00 16.27 -1.35
N ILE A 209 -7.37 16.47 -2.50
CA ILE A 209 -6.74 15.40 -3.27
C ILE A 209 -5.57 14.81 -2.47
N ASP A 210 -4.67 15.66 -1.96
CA ASP A 210 -3.52 15.25 -1.14
C ASP A 210 -3.99 14.48 0.12
N GLU A 211 -5.08 14.91 0.76
CA GLU A 211 -5.69 14.19 1.89
C GLU A 211 -6.30 12.83 1.51
N MET A 212 -6.85 12.70 0.29
CA MET A 212 -7.40 11.44 -0.21
C MET A 212 -6.27 10.45 -0.50
N GLU A 213 -5.23 10.90 -1.20
CA GLU A 213 -4.03 10.10 -1.47
C GLU A 213 -3.41 9.57 -0.16
N PHE A 214 -3.27 10.44 0.84
CA PHE A 214 -2.78 10.03 2.16
C PHE A 214 -3.64 8.94 2.79
N LYS A 215 -4.97 9.07 2.74
CA LYS A 215 -5.90 8.06 3.27
C LYS A 215 -5.81 6.76 2.47
N GLU A 216 -5.61 6.84 1.17
CA GLU A 216 -5.45 5.66 0.32
C GLU A 216 -4.18 4.88 0.70
N GLU A 217 -3.02 5.53 0.68
CA GLU A 217 -1.73 4.89 0.96
C GLU A 217 -1.63 4.36 2.40
N ASN A 218 -2.16 5.11 3.38
CA ASN A 218 -1.94 4.80 4.80
C ASN A 218 -3.11 4.08 5.48
N ILE A 219 -4.28 4.02 4.85
CA ILE A 219 -5.49 3.42 5.45
C ILE A 219 -6.14 2.41 4.50
N LEU A 220 -6.54 2.83 3.29
CA LEU A 220 -7.30 1.96 2.39
C LEU A 220 -6.44 0.80 1.87
N PHE A 221 -5.21 1.06 1.41
CA PHE A 221 -4.35 0.04 0.83
C PHE A 221 -3.95 -1.02 1.86
N PRO A 222 -3.49 -0.67 3.08
CA PRO A 222 -3.27 -1.65 4.14
C PRO A 222 -4.54 -2.45 4.48
N MET A 223 -5.69 -1.77 4.60
CA MET A 223 -6.97 -2.43 4.88
C MET A 223 -7.33 -3.45 3.80
N MET A 224 -7.15 -3.12 2.52
CA MET A 224 -7.40 -4.06 1.44
C MET A 224 -6.42 -5.24 1.47
N MET A 225 -5.13 -4.99 1.73
CA MET A 225 -4.12 -6.05 1.86
C MET A 225 -4.41 -7.04 2.99
N GLU A 226 -4.98 -6.56 4.10
CA GLU A 226 -5.35 -7.41 5.25
C GLU A 226 -6.68 -8.15 5.04
N THR A 227 -7.56 -7.62 4.19
CA THR A 227 -8.95 -8.10 4.07
C THR A 227 -9.19 -8.97 2.83
N LEU A 228 -8.68 -8.57 1.66
CA LEU A 228 -8.98 -9.23 0.38
C LEU A 228 -8.18 -10.52 0.22
N LYS A 229 -8.85 -11.55 -0.32
CA LYS A 229 -8.25 -12.86 -0.60
C LYS A 229 -7.67 -12.88 -2.03
N PRO A 230 -6.76 -13.81 -2.34
CA PRO A 230 -6.19 -13.94 -3.69
C PRO A 230 -7.23 -13.97 -4.83
N ALA A 231 -8.34 -14.68 -4.64
CA ALA A 231 -9.42 -14.73 -5.64
C ALA A 231 -10.11 -13.36 -5.87
N ASP A 232 -10.18 -12.52 -4.84
CA ASP A 232 -10.75 -11.17 -4.97
C ASP A 232 -9.81 -10.30 -5.83
N TRP A 233 -8.50 -10.41 -5.59
CA TRP A 233 -7.46 -9.73 -6.38
C TRP A 233 -7.47 -10.14 -7.86
N GLU A 234 -7.73 -11.41 -8.16
CA GLU A 234 -7.85 -11.90 -9.55
C GLU A 234 -9.04 -11.26 -10.26
N VAL A 235 -10.20 -11.16 -9.59
CA VAL A 235 -11.38 -10.50 -10.14
C VAL A 235 -11.11 -9.02 -10.38
N VAL A 236 -10.52 -8.32 -9.41
CA VAL A 236 -10.14 -6.91 -9.55
C VAL A 236 -9.17 -6.73 -10.72
N ALA A 237 -8.11 -7.55 -10.80
CA ALA A 237 -7.13 -7.46 -11.88
C ALA A 237 -7.75 -7.66 -13.27
N SER A 238 -8.74 -8.54 -13.39
CA SER A 238 -9.46 -8.73 -14.66
C SER A 238 -10.32 -7.54 -15.08
N GLY A 239 -10.90 -6.80 -14.11
CA GLY A 239 -11.76 -5.64 -14.37
C GLY A 239 -11.03 -4.30 -14.46
N ILE A 240 -9.81 -4.20 -13.91
CA ILE A 240 -9.09 -2.93 -13.79
C ILE A 240 -8.81 -2.27 -15.15
N GLY A 241 -8.52 -3.09 -16.17
CA GLY A 241 -8.26 -2.63 -17.53
C GLY A 241 -9.51 -2.12 -18.27
N GLU A 242 -10.71 -2.58 -17.89
CA GLU A 242 -11.96 -2.13 -18.51
C GLU A 242 -12.32 -0.69 -18.10
N ILE A 243 -11.97 -0.30 -16.86
CA ILE A 243 -12.11 1.09 -16.39
C ILE A 243 -11.01 1.95 -17.03
N GLY A 244 -9.79 1.42 -17.12
CA GLY A 244 -8.64 2.10 -17.68
C GLY A 244 -7.74 2.76 -16.64
N PHE A 245 -6.63 3.33 -17.12
CA PHE A 245 -5.52 3.77 -16.29
C PHE A 245 -5.37 5.30 -16.27
N PHE A 246 -5.11 5.83 -15.09
CA PHE A 246 -4.89 7.25 -14.83
C PHE A 246 -3.39 7.57 -14.83
N LEU A 247 -2.92 8.29 -15.84
CA LEU A 247 -1.53 8.77 -15.98
C LEU A 247 -0.43 7.70 -16.03
N VAL A 248 -0.79 6.42 -15.97
CA VAL A 248 0.15 5.30 -16.08
C VAL A 248 -0.12 4.54 -17.37
N ASP A 249 0.96 4.25 -18.10
CA ASP A 249 0.94 3.47 -19.33
C ASP A 249 1.61 2.11 -19.13
N GLY A 250 1.28 1.15 -20.01
CA GLY A 250 1.97 -0.14 -20.09
C GLY A 250 1.86 -0.98 -18.81
N VAL A 251 0.75 -0.87 -18.09
CA VAL A 251 0.47 -1.73 -16.93
C VAL A 251 0.37 -3.19 -17.44
N PRO A 252 1.24 -4.10 -17.00
CA PRO A 252 1.19 -5.49 -17.43
C PRO A 252 0.02 -6.21 -16.77
N ASP A 253 -0.47 -7.28 -17.41
CA ASP A 253 -1.44 -8.17 -16.76
C ASP A 253 -0.79 -8.80 -15.53
N TRP A 254 -1.54 -8.84 -14.42
CA TRP A 254 -1.08 -9.52 -13.21
C TRP A 254 -1.11 -11.03 -13.42
N GLN A 255 -0.01 -11.70 -13.07
CA GLN A 255 0.06 -13.17 -12.99
C GLN A 255 0.32 -13.56 -11.53
N PRO A 256 -0.70 -14.11 -10.82
CA PRO A 256 -0.59 -14.54 -9.42
C PRO A 256 0.41 -15.66 -9.19
#